data_AF-A0A3B3DTI4-F1
#
_entry.id   AF-A0A3B3DTI4-F1
#
_cell.length_a   1.000
_cell.length_b   1.000
_cell.length_c   1.000
_cell.angle_alpha   90.00
_cell.angle_beta   90.00
_cell.angle_gamma   90.00
#
_symmetry.space_group_name_H-M   'P 1'
#
loop_
_entity.id
_entity.type
_entity.pdbx_description
1 polymer ?
#
loop_
_entity_poly.entity_id
_entity_poly.type
_entity_poly.pdbx_seq_one_letter_code
_entity_poly.pdbx_strand_id
1 'polypeptide(L)' 'MSELTKLVKFWSGWEILPNRLTIELGDGSHPTAATCYETLRIPCHYKNYLTFKEDLLASIETCNAGFGLI' A
#
# COMPACT_ATOMS: atom_id res chain seq x y z
N MET A 1 -10.35 9.84 -9.23
CA MET A 1 -10.07 8.39 -9.09
C MET A 1 -10.57 7.95 -7.72
N SER A 2 -11.18 6.77 -7.61
CA SER A 2 -11.66 6.24 -6.33
C SER A 2 -10.48 5.81 -5.44
N GLU A 3 -10.69 5.75 -4.12
CA GLU A 3 -9.69 5.25 -3.16
C GLU A 3 -9.20 3.84 -3.52
N LEU A 4 -10.10 3.00 -4.05
CA LEU A 4 -9.77 1.64 -4.51
C LEU A 4 -8.82 1.66 -5.72
N THR A 5 -9.03 2.53 -6.72
CA THR A 5 -8.11 2.62 -7.86
C THR A 5 -6.71 3.05 -7.41
N LYS A 6 -6.63 4.01 -6.48
CA LYS A 6 -5.35 4.45 -5.93
C LYS A 6 -4.66 3.35 -5.12
N LEU A 7 -5.42 2.58 -4.34
CA LEU A 7 -4.90 1.42 -3.61
C LEU A 7 -4.37 0.34 -4.56
N VAL A 8 -5.09 0.02 -5.62
CA VAL A 8 -4.63 -0.96 -6.63
C VAL A 8 -3.34 -0.47 -7.28
N LYS A 9 -3.27 0.81 -7.67
CA LYS A 9 -2.06 1.41 -8.21
C LYS A 9 -0.88 1.39 -7.24
N PHE A 10 -1.12 1.68 -5.96
CA PHE A 10 -0.10 1.57 -4.91
C PHE A 10 0.41 0.13 -4.76
N TRP A 11 -0.50 -0.85 -4.76
CA TRP A 11 -0.20 -2.24 -4.50
C TRP A 11 0.48 -2.94 -5.69
N SER A 12 -0.05 -2.79 -6.91
CA SER A 12 0.43 -3.49 -8.10
C SER A 12 1.29 -2.62 -9.02
N GLY A 13 1.33 -1.30 -8.82
CA GLY A 13 1.95 -0.35 -9.73
C GLY A 13 1.08 0.02 -10.95
N TRP A 14 -0.06 -0.64 -11.14
CA TRP A 14 -0.96 -0.45 -12.28
C TRP A 14 -2.39 -0.16 -11.80
N GLU A 15 -3.20 0.45 -12.65
CA GLU A 15 -4.61 0.73 -12.32
C GLU A 15 -5.53 -0.48 -12.59
N ILE A 16 -4.97 -1.55 -13.15
CA ILE A 16 -5.66 -2.80 -13.46
C ILE A 16 -5.40 -3.79 -12.34
N LEU A 17 -6.46 -4.44 -11.87
CA LEU A 17 -6.37 -5.46 -10.83
C LEU A 17 -5.64 -6.70 -11.37
N PRO A 18 -4.52 -7.13 -10.76
CA PRO A 18 -3.89 -8.38 -11.13
C PRO A 18 -4.72 -9.59 -10.70
N ASN A 19 -4.44 -10.76 -11.28
CA ASN A 19 -5.14 -12.01 -10.94
C ASN A 19 -4.89 -12.45 -9.50
N ARG A 20 -3.81 -11.99 -8.87
CA ARG A 20 -3.46 -12.31 -7.49
C ARG A 20 -2.97 -11.06 -6.77
N LEU A 21 -3.41 -10.91 -5.53
CA LEU A 21 -2.94 -9.89 -4.61
C LEU A 21 -2.56 -10.59 -3.31
N THR A 22 -1.36 -10.34 -2.84
CA THR A 22 -0.81 -10.99 -1.65
C THR A 22 -0.69 -9.98 -0.53
N ILE A 23 -1.18 -10.33 0.67
CA ILE A 23 -0.97 -9.51 1.86
C ILE A 23 0.05 -10.23 2.73
N GLU A 24 1.09 -9.50 3.12
CA GLU A 24 2.09 -9.96 4.06
C GLU A 24 2.04 -9.10 5.31
N LEU A 25 2.15 -9.75 6.46
CA LEU A 25 2.38 -9.07 7.73
C LEU A 25 3.88 -9.00 7.98
N GLY A 26 4.38 -7.84 8.38
CA GLY A 26 5.81 -7.65 8.59
C GLY A 26 6.13 -6.60 9.65
N ASP A 27 7.42 -6.43 9.88
CA ASP A 27 7.97 -5.35 10.70
C ASP A 27 8.18 -4.09 9.84
N GLY A 28 7.79 -2.94 10.38
CA GLY A 28 7.86 -1.66 9.69
C GLY A 28 7.04 -0.59 10.40
N SER A 29 7.19 0.68 9.99
CA SER A 29 6.41 1.80 10.51
C SER A 29 5.19 2.15 9.65
N HIS A 30 5.21 1.86 8.35
CA HIS A 30 4.14 2.21 7.41
C HIS A 30 3.85 1.07 6.42
N PRO A 31 2.64 1.00 5.83
CA PRO A 31 2.32 0.05 4.78
C PRO A 31 3.21 0.27 3.55
N THR A 32 3.73 -0.81 2.99
CA THR A 32 4.60 -0.75 1.80
C THR A 32 4.13 -1.76 0.76
N ALA A 33 4.37 -1.46 -0.52
CA ALA A 33 4.03 -2.34 -1.62
C ALA A 33 5.28 -2.83 -2.34
N ALA A 34 5.36 -4.14 -2.56
CA ALA A 34 6.29 -4.77 -3.46
C ALA A 34 5.55 -5.05 -4.77
N THR A 35 5.46 -4.04 -5.63
CA THR A 35 4.62 -4.05 -6.84
C THR A 35 4.96 -5.17 -7.81
N CYS A 36 6.25 -5.52 -7.96
CA CYS A 36 6.71 -6.65 -8.78
C CYS A 36 6.18 -8.01 -8.31
N TYR A 37 5.83 -8.12 -7.03
CA TYR A 37 5.31 -9.35 -6.41
C TYR A 37 3.83 -9.22 -6.06
N GLU A 38 3.17 -8.13 -6.47
CA GLU A 38 1.76 -7.86 -6.19
C GLU A 38 1.46 -8.03 -4.69
N THR A 39 2.40 -7.58 -3.83
CA THR A 39 2.39 -7.85 -2.39
C THR A 39 2.29 -6.55 -1.59
N LEU A 40 1.28 -6.46 -0.72
CA LEU A 40 1.09 -5.37 0.23
C LEU A 40 1.56 -5.84 1.60
N ARG A 41 2.59 -5.17 2.12
CA ARG A 41 3.13 -5.40 3.45
C ARG A 41 2.46 -4.47 4.44
N ILE A 42 1.79 -5.07 5.41
CA ILE A 42 1.11 -4.36 6.49
C ILE A 42 1.89 -4.57 7.79
N PRO A 43 2.33 -3.48 8.44
CA PRO A 43 2.93 -3.57 9.76
C PRO A 43 2.05 -4.24 10.81
N CYS A 44 2.62 -5.15 11.59
CA CYS A 44 1.88 -5.90 12.63
C CYS A 44 1.50 -5.06 13.85
N HIS A 45 2.05 -3.85 14.00
CA HIS A 45 1.89 -3.04 15.20
C HIS A 45 0.53 -2.29 15.26
N TYR A 46 -0.26 -2.30 14.18
CA TYR A 46 -1.56 -1.66 14.16
C TYR A 46 -2.55 -2.38 15.08
N LYS A 47 -2.96 -1.69 16.14
CA LYS A 47 -3.99 -2.17 17.08
C LYS A 47 -5.38 -1.59 16.81
N ASN A 48 -5.46 -0.61 15.92
CA ASN A 48 -6.68 0.11 15.58
C ASN A 48 -6.80 0.24 14.05
N TYR A 49 -7.97 -0.06 13.53
CA TYR A 49 -8.31 0.12 12.13
C TYR A 49 -8.17 1.58 11.66
N LEU A 50 -8.54 2.56 12.50
CA LEU A 50 -8.48 3.96 12.11
C LEU A 50 -7.04 4.40 11.81
N THR A 51 -6.11 4.08 12.71
CA THR A 51 -4.68 4.37 12.54
C THR A 51 -4.10 3.66 11.32
N PHE A 52 -4.46 2.38 11.12
CA PHE A 52 -4.07 1.66 9.91
C PHE A 52 -4.59 2.32 8.63
N LYS A 53 -5.86 2.72 8.62
CA LYS A 53 -6.49 3.36 7.46
C LYS A 53 -5.83 4.70 7.13
N GLU A 54 -5.56 5.52 8.13
CA GLU A 54 -4.90 6.82 7.95
C GLU A 54 -3.48 6.65 7.36
N ASP A 55 -2.69 5.75 7.92
CA ASP A 55 -1.34 5.46 7.41
C ASP A 55 -1.34 4.83 6.01
N LEU A 56 -2.30 3.95 5.73
CA LEU A 56 -2.46 3.35 4.40
C LEU A 56 -2.81 4.41 3.37
N LEU A 57 -3.79 5.28 3.66
CA LEU A 57 -4.16 6.38 2.77
C LEU A 57 -2.99 7.34 2.55
N ALA A 58 -2.25 7.68 3.61
CA ALA A 58 -1.05 8.51 3.48
C ALA A 58 -0.02 7.85 2.54
N SER A 59 0.24 6.55 2.73
CA SER A 59 1.18 5.77 1.90
C SER A 59 0.76 5.73 0.43
N ILE A 60 -0.54 5.53 0.16
CA ILE A 60 -1.10 5.56 -1.19
C ILE A 60 -0.86 6.92 -1.86
N GLU A 61 -1.08 8.03 -1.15
CA GLU A 61 -0.84 9.37 -1.69
C GLU A 61 0.65 9.62 -1.95
N THR A 62 1.57 9.07 -1.14
CA THR A 62 3.02 9.21 -1.37
C THR A 62 3.50 8.52 -2.65
N CYS A 63 2.82 7.47 -3.11
CA CYS A 63 3.16 6.80 -4.36
C CYS A 63 2.99 7.68 -5.60
N ASN A 64 2.23 8.78 -5.51
CA ASN A 64 2.09 9.72 -6.62
C ASN A 64 3.37 10.52 -6.89
N ALA A 65 4.34 10.53 -5.95
CA ALA A 65 5.63 11.22 -6.09
C ALA A 65 6.76 10.35 -6.67
N GLY A 66 6.57 9.03 -6.84
CA GLY A 66 7.63 8.12 -7.27
C GLY A 66 8.68 7.85 -6.19
N PHE A 67 9.32 6.69 -6.25
CA PHE A 67 10.34 6.24 -5.30
C PHE A 67 11.48 7.29 -5.16
N GLY A 68 11.70 7.80 -3.94
CA GLY A 68 12.96 8.44 -3.56
C GLY A 68 13.07 9.96 -3.65
N LEU A 69 11.98 10.72 -3.52
CA LEU A 69 12.12 12.16 -3.22
C LEU A 69 12.41 12.34 -1.71
N ILE A 70 13.69 12.50 -1.40
CA ILE A 70 14.19 13.13 -0.17
C ILE A 70 13.90 14.63 -0.23
#